data_AF-A0AAV5J539-F1
#
_entry.id   AF-A0AAV5J539-F1
#
_cell.length_a   1.000
_cell.length_b   1.000
_cell.length_c   1.000
_cell.angle_alpha   90.00
_cell.angle_beta   90.00
_cell.angle_gamma   90.00
#
_symmetry.space_group_name_H-M   'P 1'
#
loop_
_entity.id
_entity.type
_entity.pdbx_description
1 polymer ?
#
loop_
_entity_poly.entity_id
_entity_poly.type
_entity_poly.pdbx_seq_one_letter_code
_entity_poly.pdbx_strand_id
1 'polypeptide(L)'
;MHNDVLNTVAEELASELPGFKYLIYDYFTTVMERTENPTKYGFKEGDIACCGSGTHRGDGCGYLTVAYELCSNPNEYVFFDGGHPTEAANIQLTELLWNGTTNVTWPINLSQLVELDSTDVKVSTENVDILIDQRVASGRVSKANV
;
A
#
# COMPACT_ATOMS: atom_id res chain seq x y z
N MET A 1 1.50 -21.16 -1.10
CA MET A 1 1.24 -21.61 0.29
C MET A 1 0.93 -20.46 1.24
N HIS A 2 1.82 -19.50 1.53
CA HIS A 2 1.50 -18.41 2.47
C HIS A 2 0.28 -17.59 2.03
N ASN A 3 0.26 -17.11 0.78
CA ASN A 3 -0.82 -16.26 0.26
C ASN A 3 -2.15 -17.02 0.17
N ASP A 4 -2.12 -18.29 -0.20
CA ASP A 4 -3.32 -19.13 -0.27
C ASP A 4 -3.94 -19.35 1.12
N VAL A 5 -3.10 -19.64 2.12
CA VAL A 5 -3.55 -19.86 3.51
C VAL A 5 -4.07 -18.56 4.13
N LEU A 6 -3.44 -17.42 3.84
CA LEU A 6 -3.91 -16.12 4.33
C LEU A 6 -5.36 -15.84 3.89
N ASN A 7 -5.69 -16.15 2.63
CA ASN A 7 -7.05 -16.01 2.12
C ASN A 7 -8.03 -16.88 2.89
N THR A 8 -7.73 -18.17 3.01
CA THR A 8 -8.60 -19.12 3.71
C THR A 8 -8.85 -18.71 5.16
N VAL A 9 -7.79 -18.34 5.88
CA VAL A 9 -7.92 -17.94 7.30
C VAL A 9 -8.73 -16.64 7.44
N ALA A 10 -8.57 -15.68 6.52
CA ALA A 10 -9.37 -14.45 6.57
C ALA A 10 -10.86 -14.71 6.32
N GLU A 11 -11.19 -15.62 5.40
CA GLU A 11 -12.56 -16.06 5.14
C GLU A 11 -13.16 -16.81 6.36
N GLU A 12 -12.39 -17.72 6.97
CA GLU A 12 -12.79 -18.43 8.19
C GLU A 12 -13.07 -17.46 9.33
N LEU A 13 -12.15 -16.53 9.60
CA LEU A 13 -12.34 -15.51 10.64
C LEU A 13 -13.57 -14.64 10.40
N ALA A 14 -13.85 -14.26 9.14
CA ALA A 14 -15.04 -13.51 8.79
C ALA A 14 -16.34 -14.30 9.02
N SER A 15 -16.29 -15.64 8.95
CA SER A 15 -17.43 -16.49 9.26
C SER A 15 -17.65 -16.67 10.77
N GLU A 16 -16.57 -16.62 11.56
CA GLU A 16 -16.60 -16.89 13.00
C GLU A 16 -16.82 -15.64 13.86
N LEU A 17 -16.41 -14.47 13.38
CA LEU A 17 -16.35 -13.24 14.16
C LEU A 17 -17.35 -12.19 13.62
N PRO A 18 -18.50 -11.99 14.28
CA PRO A 18 -19.44 -10.92 13.91
C PRO A 18 -18.76 -9.56 13.92
N GLY A 19 -18.88 -8.82 12.82
CA GLY A 19 -18.27 -7.49 12.67
C GLY A 19 -16.80 -7.51 12.24
N PHE A 20 -16.19 -8.69 12.05
CA PHE A 20 -14.85 -8.76 11.46
C PHE A 20 -14.90 -8.31 9.99
N LYS A 21 -14.19 -7.22 9.71
CA LYS A 21 -14.04 -6.65 8.37
C LYS A 21 -12.59 -6.85 7.94
N TYR A 22 -12.41 -7.28 6.70
CA TYR A 22 -11.09 -7.54 6.17
C TYR A 22 -11.02 -7.15 4.70
N LEU A 23 -9.79 -6.98 4.24
CA LEU A 23 -9.42 -7.05 2.84
C LEU A 23 -8.14 -7.85 2.74
N ILE A 24 -7.95 -8.49 1.59
CA ILE A 24 -6.69 -9.06 1.14
C ILE A 24 -6.22 -8.25 -0.07
N TYR A 25 -4.94 -7.96 -0.11
CA TYR A 25 -4.27 -7.32 -1.24
C TYR A 25 -3.26 -8.29 -1.83
N ASP A 26 -3.34 -8.57 -3.14
CA ASP A 26 -2.34 -9.35 -3.87
C ASP A 26 -1.06 -8.53 -4.10
N TYR A 27 -0.39 -8.22 -3.01
CA TYR A 27 0.87 -7.49 -2.99
C TYR A 27 1.95 -8.25 -3.78
N PHE A 28 1.97 -9.58 -3.67
CA PHE A 28 2.98 -10.41 -4.34
C PHE A 28 2.90 -10.27 -5.85
N THR A 29 1.72 -10.51 -6.44
CA THR A 29 1.57 -10.41 -7.90
C THR A 29 1.83 -8.98 -8.38
N THR A 30 1.35 -7.97 -7.65
CA THR A 30 1.51 -6.57 -8.07
C THR A 30 2.95 -6.05 -8.01
N VAL A 31 3.78 -6.55 -7.09
CA VAL A 31 5.23 -6.31 -7.09
C VAL A 31 5.89 -7.11 -8.21
N MET A 32 5.57 -8.39 -8.36
CA MET A 32 6.18 -9.25 -9.39
C MET A 32 5.93 -8.72 -10.81
N GLU A 33 4.73 -8.21 -11.12
CA GLU A 33 4.46 -7.60 -12.42
C GLU A 33 5.39 -6.40 -12.70
N ARG A 34 5.71 -5.60 -11.69
CA ARG A 34 6.64 -4.46 -11.80
C ARG A 34 8.08 -4.92 -11.94
N THR A 35 8.47 -5.96 -11.22
CA THR A 35 9.80 -6.58 -11.33
C THR A 35 10.03 -7.16 -12.72
N GLU A 36 9.06 -7.91 -13.25
CA GLU A 36 9.17 -8.61 -14.54
C GLU A 36 8.92 -7.69 -15.75
N ASN A 37 8.12 -6.64 -15.59
CA ASN A 37 7.74 -5.71 -16.66
C ASN A 37 7.94 -4.24 -16.26
N PRO A 38 9.13 -3.82 -15.78
CA PRO A 38 9.33 -2.50 -15.16
C PRO A 38 8.92 -1.34 -16.07
N THR A 39 9.21 -1.45 -17.37
CA THR A 39 8.91 -0.41 -18.36
C THR A 39 7.42 -0.18 -18.55
N LYS A 40 6.57 -1.20 -18.37
CA LYS A 40 5.11 -1.06 -18.39
C LYS A 40 4.62 -0.14 -17.27
N TYR A 41 5.34 -0.08 -16.16
CA TYR A 41 5.00 0.70 -14.97
C TYR A 41 5.87 1.95 -14.82
N GLY A 42 6.64 2.33 -15.85
CA GLY A 42 7.46 3.54 -15.84
C GLY A 42 8.81 3.41 -15.13
N PHE A 43 9.20 2.19 -14.73
CA PHE A 43 10.52 1.91 -14.19
C PHE A 43 11.48 1.48 -15.29
N LYS A 44 12.76 1.75 -15.09
CA LYS A 44 13.84 1.26 -15.94
C LYS A 44 14.35 -0.09 -15.43
N GLU A 45 14.54 -0.21 -14.12
CA GLU A 45 15.14 -1.39 -13.48
C GLU A 45 14.11 -2.05 -12.55
N GLY A 46 13.84 -3.32 -12.80
CA GLY A 46 12.88 -4.12 -12.02
C GLY A 46 13.54 -5.04 -11.00
N ASP A 47 14.70 -5.60 -11.34
CA ASP A 47 15.38 -6.66 -10.59
C ASP A 47 16.76 -6.25 -10.06
N ILE A 48 17.22 -5.03 -10.33
CA ILE A 48 18.43 -4.43 -9.74
C ILE A 48 17.99 -3.36 -8.75
N ALA A 49 18.51 -3.36 -7.52
CA ALA A 49 18.21 -2.34 -6.52
C ALA A 49 18.96 -1.01 -6.79
N CYS A 50 18.35 0.10 -6.38
CA CYS A 50 18.98 1.41 -6.45
C CYS A 50 20.24 1.50 -5.57
N CYS A 51 20.18 0.94 -4.37
CA CYS A 51 21.22 0.97 -3.36
C CYS A 51 21.65 -0.44 -2.98
N GLY A 52 22.95 -0.71 -3.05
CA GLY A 52 23.53 -1.97 -2.58
C GLY A 52 24.68 -2.47 -3.44
N SER A 53 24.99 -3.74 -3.28
CA SER A 53 26.18 -4.41 -3.80
C SER A 53 25.88 -5.86 -4.15
N GLY A 54 26.80 -6.51 -4.87
CA GLY A 54 26.66 -7.91 -5.27
C GLY A 54 25.57 -8.14 -6.33
N THR A 55 25.09 -9.37 -6.42
CA THR A 55 24.04 -9.77 -7.37
C THR A 55 22.78 -8.96 -7.13
N HIS A 56 22.19 -8.39 -8.20
CA HIS A 56 21.00 -7.53 -8.14
C HIS A 56 21.14 -6.28 -7.24
N ARG A 57 22.37 -5.95 -6.79
CA ARG A 57 22.61 -4.95 -5.73
C ARG A 57 21.78 -5.20 -4.46
N GLY A 58 21.49 -6.46 -4.14
CA GLY A 58 20.57 -6.81 -3.05
C GLY A 58 21.14 -6.71 -1.63
N ASP A 59 22.43 -6.40 -1.45
CA ASP A 59 23.08 -6.45 -0.13
C ASP A 59 23.94 -5.21 0.16
N GLY A 60 24.22 -4.95 1.42
CA GLY A 60 25.22 -3.97 1.83
C GLY A 60 24.79 -2.51 1.74
N CYS A 61 23.57 -2.20 1.29
CA CYS A 61 23.05 -0.84 1.31
C CYS A 61 23.08 -0.26 2.73
N GLY A 62 23.78 0.85 2.93
CA GLY A 62 23.88 1.53 4.23
C GLY A 62 24.81 0.86 5.26
N TYR A 63 25.43 -0.29 4.93
CA TYR A 63 26.42 -0.93 5.81
C TYR A 63 27.75 -0.18 5.73
N LEU A 64 28.24 0.31 6.87
CA LEU A 64 29.51 1.06 6.93
C LEU A 64 30.74 0.23 6.54
N THR A 65 30.63 -1.09 6.63
CA THR A 65 31.73 -2.04 6.38
C THR A 65 31.67 -2.66 4.99
N VAL A 66 30.66 -2.34 4.18
CA VAL A 66 30.45 -2.91 2.84
C VAL A 66 30.40 -1.77 1.84
N ALA A 67 31.20 -1.83 0.79
CA ALA A 67 31.08 -0.88 -0.31
C ALA A 67 29.77 -1.15 -1.06
N TYR A 68 28.96 -0.12 -1.26
CA TYR A 68 27.71 -0.20 -2.01
C TYR A 68 27.66 0.90 -3.07
N GLU A 69 26.85 0.65 -4.10
CA GLU A 69 26.49 1.62 -5.12
C GLU A 69 25.16 2.27 -4.76
N LEU A 70 24.96 3.51 -5.19
CA LEU A 70 23.70 4.23 -5.09
C LEU A 70 23.34 4.79 -6.46
N CYS A 71 22.11 4.53 -6.92
CA CYS A 71 21.62 5.03 -8.19
C CYS A 71 21.42 6.56 -8.16
N SER A 72 21.46 7.21 -9.32
CA SER A 72 21.26 8.65 -9.42
C SER A 72 19.79 9.09 -9.30
N ASN A 73 18.85 8.19 -9.61
CA ASN A 73 17.42 8.49 -9.60
C ASN A 73 16.61 7.26 -9.11
N PRO A 74 16.17 7.23 -7.83
CA PRO A 74 15.38 6.13 -7.29
C PRO A 74 14.04 5.91 -8.01
N ASN A 75 13.48 6.92 -8.68
CA ASN A 75 12.19 6.78 -9.37
C ASN A 75 12.25 5.87 -10.61
N GLU A 76 13.45 5.54 -11.09
CA GLU A 76 13.66 4.61 -12.20
C GLU A 76 13.74 3.15 -11.75
N TYR A 77 13.66 2.87 -10.45
CA TYR A 77 13.88 1.55 -9.86
C TYR A 77 12.64 1.07 -9.13
N VAL A 78 12.31 -0.22 -9.25
CA VAL A 78 11.26 -0.85 -8.42
C VAL A 78 11.72 -0.96 -6.98
N PHE A 79 12.97 -1.37 -6.75
CA PHE A 79 13.54 -1.59 -5.41
C PHE A 79 14.58 -0.54 -5.02
N PHE A 80 14.46 -0.03 -3.79
CA PHE A 80 15.46 0.86 -3.20
C PHE A 80 16.68 0.08 -2.75
N ASP A 81 16.49 -1.01 -2.01
CA ASP A 81 17.53 -1.96 -1.59
C ASP A 81 17.08 -3.41 -1.89
N GLY A 82 17.76 -4.43 -1.36
CA GLY A 82 17.43 -5.83 -1.65
C GLY A 82 16.06 -6.33 -1.17
N GLY A 83 15.31 -5.56 -0.37
CA GLY A 83 14.02 -6.00 0.16
C GLY A 83 12.90 -4.96 0.08
N HIS A 84 13.24 -3.67 -0.07
CA HIS A 84 12.27 -2.58 0.05
C HIS A 84 12.02 -1.90 -1.30
N PRO A 85 10.75 -1.72 -1.72
CA PRO A 85 10.42 -0.94 -2.90
C PRO A 85 10.80 0.54 -2.75
N THR A 86 11.02 1.23 -3.87
CA THR A 86 11.21 2.69 -3.88
C THR A 86 9.93 3.44 -3.52
N GLU A 87 10.03 4.73 -3.21
CA GLU A 87 8.85 5.59 -3.02
C GLU A 87 7.93 5.56 -4.25
N ALA A 88 8.49 5.66 -5.45
CA ALA A 88 7.73 5.60 -6.70
C ALA A 88 6.96 4.27 -6.85
N ALA A 89 7.58 3.14 -6.51
CA ALA A 89 6.89 1.84 -6.49
C ALA A 89 5.79 1.80 -5.42
N ASN A 90 6.08 2.26 -4.20
CA ASN A 90 5.11 2.28 -3.11
C ASN A 90 3.89 3.16 -3.41
N ILE A 91 4.04 4.29 -4.11
CA ILE A 91 2.91 5.11 -4.56
C ILE A 91 1.97 4.30 -5.44
N GLN A 92 2.50 3.65 -6.47
CA GLN A 92 1.65 2.86 -7.38
C GLN A 92 1.01 1.64 -6.69
N LEU A 93 1.73 1.00 -5.77
CA LEU A 93 1.20 -0.14 -4.99
C LEU A 93 0.10 0.33 -4.03
N THR A 94 0.27 1.48 -3.40
CA THR A 94 -0.72 2.07 -2.49
C THR A 94 -1.98 2.53 -3.22
N GLU A 95 -1.86 3.04 -4.44
CA GLU A 95 -3.02 3.36 -5.28
C GLU A 95 -3.87 2.12 -5.53
N LEU A 96 -3.24 0.99 -5.87
CA LEU A 96 -3.93 -0.30 -6.05
C LEU A 96 -4.57 -0.80 -4.75
N LEU A 97 -3.91 -0.66 -3.61
CA LEU A 97 -4.50 -1.00 -2.31
C LEU A 97 -5.72 -0.11 -2.00
N TRP A 98 -5.62 1.18 -2.29
CA TRP A 98 -6.63 2.18 -1.95
C TRP A 98 -7.91 2.05 -2.80
N ASN A 99 -7.76 1.98 -4.13
CA ASN A 99 -8.87 2.04 -5.09
C ASN A 99 -8.93 0.86 -6.06
N GLY A 100 -8.10 -0.16 -5.87
CA GLY A 100 -8.02 -1.32 -6.75
C GLY A 100 -9.36 -2.03 -6.89
N THR A 101 -9.50 -2.74 -8.01
CA THR A 101 -10.66 -3.59 -8.25
C THR A 101 -10.44 -4.99 -7.69
N THR A 102 -11.45 -5.85 -7.79
CA THR A 102 -11.41 -7.23 -7.26
C THR A 102 -10.36 -8.13 -7.89
N ASN A 103 -9.65 -7.66 -8.92
CA ASN A 103 -8.51 -8.34 -9.51
C ASN A 103 -7.22 -8.22 -8.67
N VAL A 104 -7.12 -7.25 -7.76
CA VAL A 104 -5.94 -7.01 -6.92
C VAL A 104 -6.27 -6.95 -5.43
N THR A 105 -7.50 -6.58 -5.05
CA THR A 105 -7.94 -6.49 -3.65
C THR A 105 -9.31 -7.15 -3.47
N TRP A 106 -9.51 -7.98 -2.45
CA TRP A 106 -10.82 -8.63 -2.20
C TRP A 106 -11.12 -8.80 -0.70
N PRO A 107 -12.41 -8.87 -0.29
CA PRO A 107 -13.61 -8.66 -1.11
C PRO A 107 -13.84 -7.19 -1.49
N ILE A 108 -13.11 -6.27 -0.85
CA ILE A 108 -13.21 -4.81 -1.01
C ILE A 108 -11.79 -4.20 -1.09
N ASN A 109 -11.69 -2.94 -1.47
CA ASN A 109 -10.44 -2.17 -1.36
C ASN A 109 -10.36 -1.38 -0.05
N LEU A 110 -9.22 -0.74 0.20
CA LEU A 110 -8.98 -0.06 1.48
C LEU A 110 -9.91 1.15 1.67
N SER A 111 -10.24 1.90 0.62
CA SER A 111 -11.20 3.00 0.74
C SER A 111 -12.58 2.52 1.21
N GLN A 112 -13.06 1.40 0.65
CA GLN A 112 -14.32 0.79 1.05
C GLN A 112 -14.27 0.25 2.48
N LEU A 113 -13.15 -0.37 2.88
CA LEU A 113 -12.99 -0.87 4.25
C LEU A 113 -13.07 0.26 5.28
N VAL A 114 -12.43 1.40 5.01
CA VAL A 114 -12.47 2.60 5.87
C VAL A 114 -13.88 3.20 5.95
N GLU A 115 -14.61 3.21 4.83
CA GLU A 115 -16.01 3.64 4.81
C GLU A 115 -16.91 2.73 5.65
N LEU A 116 -16.72 1.41 5.59
CA LEU A 116 -17.47 0.47 6.43
C LEU A 116 -17.21 0.70 7.91
N ASP A 117 -15.97 0.93 8.33
CA ASP A 117 -15.64 1.21 9.74
C ASP A 117 -16.31 2.50 10.23
N SER A 118 -16.33 3.53 9.37
CA SER A 118 -17.00 4.81 9.64
C SER A 118 -18.52 4.67 9.84
N THR A 119 -19.15 3.61 9.31
CA THR A 119 -20.59 3.36 9.49
C THR A 119 -20.96 2.71 10.82
N ASP A 120 -20.04 1.98 11.46
CA ASP A 120 -20.28 1.37 12.78
C ASP A 120 -20.28 2.41 13.91
N VAL A 121 -19.68 3.58 13.65
CA VAL A 121 -19.63 4.73 14.57
C VAL A 121 -20.93 5.56 14.54
N LYS A 122 -21.98 5.10 13.84
CA LYS A 122 -23.32 5.70 13.96
C LYS A 122 -23.94 5.34 15.31
N VAL A 123 -23.51 6.06 16.34
CA VAL A 123 -24.14 6.13 17.66
C VAL A 123 -25.63 6.43 17.48
N SER A 124 -26.48 5.64 18.14
CA SER A 124 -27.92 5.81 18.22
C SER A 124 -28.28 7.24 18.65
N THR A 125 -28.75 8.05 17.70
CA THR A 125 -29.18 9.43 17.95
C THR A 125 -30.53 9.53 18.65
N GLU A 126 -30.94 8.55 19.45
CA GLU A 126 -32.21 8.65 20.18
C GLU A 126 -32.11 9.47 21.47
N ASN A 127 -30.92 9.78 22.03
CA ASN A 127 -30.86 10.52 23.31
C ASN A 127 -29.60 11.38 23.58
N VAL A 128 -28.94 11.96 22.57
CA VAL A 128 -27.76 12.82 22.85
C VAL A 128 -27.79 14.11 22.01
N ASP A 129 -28.23 15.19 22.64
CA ASP A 129 -27.95 16.57 22.21
C ASP A 129 -26.45 16.85 22.39
N ILE A 130 -25.64 16.59 21.37
CA ILE A 130 -24.29 17.15 21.26
C ILE A 130 -24.20 17.93 19.96
N LEU A 131 -24.07 19.25 20.12
CA LEU A 131 -23.74 20.21 19.08
C LEU A 131 -22.38 19.84 18.47
N ILE A 132 -22.38 19.18 17.32
CA ILE A 132 -21.16 19.01 16.52
C ILE A 132 -21.05 20.20 15.56
N ASP A 133 -19.99 20.97 15.79
CA ASP A 133 -19.54 22.17 15.09
C ASP A 133 -19.51 21.98 13.56
N GLN A 134 -20.10 22.94 12.85
CA GLN A 134 -20.22 23.00 11.38
C GLN A 134 -18.89 23.28 10.66
N ARG A 135 -17.87 22.42 10.80
CA ARG A 135 -16.55 22.63 10.13
C ARG A 135 -16.20 21.69 9.00
N VAL A 136 -17.18 21.11 8.31
CA VAL A 136 -16.94 20.41 7.03
C VAL A 136 -17.83 20.97 5.89
N ALA A 137 -18.58 22.03 6.14
CA ALA A 137 -19.42 22.68 5.14
C ALA A 137 -18.94 24.11 4.80
N SER A 138 -17.66 24.29 4.48
CA SER A 138 -17.27 25.36 3.54
C SER A 138 -15.91 25.07 2.93
N GLY A 139 -15.91 24.77 1.63
CA GLY A 139 -14.69 24.74 0.85
C GLY A 139 -13.98 26.09 0.90
N ARG A 140 -12.75 26.09 1.42
CA ARG A 140 -11.73 27.09 1.13
C ARG A 140 -10.37 26.43 1.18
N VAL A 141 -9.83 26.10 0.00
CA VAL A 141 -8.40 25.89 -0.19
C VAL A 141 -7.76 27.28 -0.16
N SER A 142 -7.10 27.65 0.94
CA SER A 142 -6.13 28.74 0.92
C SER A 142 -4.76 28.15 0.56
N LYS A 143 -4.21 28.60 -0.58
CA LYS A 143 -2.81 28.39 -0.94
C LYS A 143 -1.92 28.86 0.21
N ALA A 144 -1.01 28.00 0.68
CA ALA A 144 0.16 28.40 1.42
C ALA A 144 1.36 28.40 0.46
N ASN A 145 1.94 29.58 0.25
CA ASN A 145 3.27 29.71 -0.32
C ASN A 145 4.28 29.28 0.75
N VAL A 146 5.17 28.35 0.38
CA VAL A 146 6.56 28.30 0.84
C VAL A 146 7.40 28.05 -0.39
#